data_AF-A0A2J8NLB7-F1
#
_entry.id   AF-A0A2J8NLB7-F1
#
_cell.length_a   1.000
_cell.length_b   1.000
_cell.length_c   1.000
_cell.angle_alpha   90.00
_cell.angle_beta   90.00
_cell.angle_gamma   90.00
#
_symmetry.space_group_name_H-M   'P 1'
#
loop_
_entity.id
_entity.type
_entity.pdbx_description
1 polymer ?
#
loop_
_entity_poly.entity_id
_entity_poly.type
_entity_poly.pdbx_seq_one_letter_code
_entity_poly.pdbx_strand_id
1 'polypeptide(L)'
;MEANMPKRKEPGRSLRIKVISMGNAEVGKSCIIKRYCEKRFVSKYLATIGIDYGVTKVHVRDREIKVNIFDMAGHPFFYEMRKLRRREVK
;
A
#
# COMPACT_ATOMS: atom_id res chain seq x y z
N MET A 1 12.78 7.86 -47.24
CA MET A 1 12.07 8.49 -46.11
C MET A 1 11.95 7.45 -45.02
N GLU A 2 12.99 7.32 -44.19
CA GLU A 2 12.98 6.32 -43.11
C GLU A 2 12.13 6.85 -41.95
N ALA A 3 11.09 6.09 -41.62
CA ALA A 3 10.20 6.38 -40.51
C ALA A 3 10.99 6.32 -39.19
N ASN A 4 11.00 7.44 -38.46
CA ASN A 4 11.58 7.56 -37.14
C ASN A 4 10.77 6.69 -36.16
N MET A 5 11.21 5.45 -35.95
CA MET A 5 10.55 4.52 -35.03
C MET A 5 10.83 4.95 -33.59
N PRO A 6 9.81 5.13 -32.72
CA PRO A 6 10.04 5.55 -31.35
C PRO A 6 10.83 4.46 -30.61
N LYS A 7 12.04 4.81 -30.16
CA LYS A 7 12.89 3.95 -29.34
C LYS A 7 12.09 3.46 -28.13
N ARG A 8 11.84 2.15 -28.08
CA ARG A 8 11.16 1.48 -26.96
C ARG A 8 11.96 1.78 -25.69
N LYS A 9 11.44 2.64 -24.81
CA LYS A 9 12.05 2.91 -23.49
C LYS A 9 12.26 1.56 -22.83
N GLU A 10 13.51 1.20 -22.55
CA GLU A 10 13.80 0.02 -21.74
C GLU A 10 12.98 0.10 -20.46
N PRO A 11 12.36 -1.00 -19.99
CA PRO A 11 11.57 -0.96 -18.77
C PRO A 11 12.51 -0.69 -17.61
N GLY A 12 12.70 0.59 -17.30
CA GLY A 12 13.41 1.04 -16.11
C GLY A 12 12.82 0.30 -14.92
N ARG A 13 13.70 -0.25 -14.08
CA ARG A 13 13.37 -1.07 -12.91
C ARG A 13 12.07 -0.58 -12.24
N SER A 14 11.01 -1.40 -12.29
CA SER A 14 9.71 -1.07 -11.68
C SER A 14 9.90 -0.73 -10.20
N LEU A 15 9.52 0.51 -9.83
CA LEU A 15 9.70 1.01 -8.48
C LEU A 15 8.70 0.33 -7.55
N ARG A 16 9.20 -0.26 -6.47
CA ARG A 16 8.37 -0.88 -5.43
C ARG A 16 8.57 -0.15 -4.12
N ILE A 17 7.47 0.24 -3.49
CA ILE A 17 7.50 0.85 -2.17
C ILE A 17 6.66 0.03 -1.19
N LYS A 18 6.99 0.14 0.09
CA LYS A 18 6.22 -0.44 1.20
C LYS A 18 5.59 0.70 1.99
N VAL A 19 4.30 0.58 2.28
CA VAL A 19 3.54 1.53 3.10
C VAL A 19 2.93 0.76 4.26
N ILE A 20 3.04 1.31 5.47
CA ILE A 20 2.49 0.70 6.69
C ILE A 20 1.50 1.68 7.32
N SER A 21 0.31 1.18 7.69
CA SER A 21 -0.67 1.96 8.45
C SER A 21 -0.37 1.89 9.95
N MET A 22 -0.34 3.04 10.64
CA MET A 22 -0.07 3.11 12.08
C MET A 22 -1.06 4.04 12.78
N GLY A 23 -1.41 3.71 14.02
CA GLY A 23 -2.37 4.45 14.83
C GLY A 23 -3.26 3.52 15.64
N ASN A 24 -3.97 4.10 16.62
CA ASN A 24 -4.85 3.38 17.54
C ASN A 24 -5.95 2.61 16.81
N ALA A 25 -6.66 1.72 17.52
CA ALA A 25 -7.86 1.09 16.99
C ALA A 25 -8.89 2.17 16.58
N GLU A 26 -9.74 1.86 15.59
CA GLU A 26 -10.88 2.71 15.19
C GLU A 26 -10.58 4.08 14.56
N VAL A 27 -9.32 4.53 14.50
CA VAL A 27 -8.94 5.81 13.85
C VAL A 27 -9.12 5.86 12.31
N GLY A 28 -9.67 4.81 11.69
CA GLY A 28 -9.99 4.81 10.26
C GLY A 28 -8.89 4.35 9.29
N LYS A 29 -7.80 3.74 9.77
CA LYS A 29 -6.67 3.26 8.92
C LYS A 29 -7.13 2.41 7.72
N SER A 30 -7.87 1.34 8.00
CA SER A 30 -8.39 0.42 6.98
C SER A 30 -9.39 1.10 6.05
N CYS A 31 -10.17 2.06 6.58
CA CYS A 31 -11.13 2.82 5.78
C CYS A 31 -10.43 3.68 4.72
N ILE A 32 -9.33 4.36 5.10
CA ILE A 32 -8.54 5.17 4.17
C ILE A 32 -7.92 4.29 3.07
N ILE A 33 -7.36 3.14 3.45
CA ILE A 33 -6.72 2.21 2.50
C ILE A 33 -7.75 1.65 1.52
N LYS A 34 -8.89 1.15 2.03
CA LYS A 34 -9.97 0.62 1.18
C LYS A 34 -10.58 1.70 0.30
N ARG A 35 -10.75 2.93 0.81
CA ARG A 35 -11.21 4.06 -0.01
C ARG A 35 -10.24 4.36 -1.16
N TYR A 36 -8.94 4.32 -0.89
CA TYR A 36 -7.93 4.56 -1.91
C TYR A 36 -7.92 3.46 -2.98
N CYS A 37 -7.83 2.19 -2.55
CA CYS A 37 -7.62 1.02 -3.40
C CYS A 37 -8.91 0.52 -4.08
N GLU A 38 -10.02 0.44 -3.34
CA GLU A 38 -11.29 -0.15 -3.80
C GLU A 38 -12.33 0.90 -4.22
N LYS A 39 -12.05 2.19 -4.00
CA LYS A 39 -13.04 3.29 -4.14
C LYS A 39 -14.31 3.10 -3.30
N ARG A 40 -14.26 2.21 -2.31
CA ARG A 40 -15.38 1.84 -1.43
C ARG A 40 -15.13 2.32 -0.01
N PHE A 41 -16.22 2.62 0.71
CA PHE A 41 -16.22 2.81 2.15
C PHE A 41 -17.24 1.89 2.78
N VAL A 42 -16.88 1.29 3.92
CA VAL A 42 -17.76 0.45 4.72
C VAL A 42 -17.87 1.13 6.08
N SER A 43 -19.09 1.56 6.45
CA SER A 43 -19.36 2.24 7.72
C SER A 43 -19.33 1.29 8.92
N LYS A 44 -19.64 0.00 8.69
CA LYS A 44 -19.56 -1.03 9.73
C LYS A 44 -18.10 -1.23 10.15
N TYR A 45 -17.83 -1.03 11.44
CA TYR A 45 -16.52 -1.33 12.00
C TYR A 45 -16.23 -2.83 11.89
N LEU A 46 -15.09 -3.14 11.27
CA LEU A 46 -14.48 -4.46 11.25
C LEU A 46 -13.04 -4.27 11.69
N ALA A 47 -12.70 -4.75 12.88
CA ALA A 47 -11.35 -4.68 13.41
C ALA A 47 -10.37 -5.43 12.49
N THR A 48 -9.27 -4.80 12.10
CA THR A 48 -8.15 -5.52 11.49
C THR A 48 -7.59 -6.49 12.53
N ILE A 49 -7.51 -7.77 12.18
CA ILE A 49 -6.89 -8.81 13.01
C ILE A 49 -5.44 -8.96 12.53
N GLY A 50 -4.47 -8.60 13.37
CA GLY A 50 -3.05 -8.68 13.02
C GLY A 50 -2.66 -7.69 11.93
N ILE A 51 -2.46 -8.18 10.70
CA ILE A 51 -2.00 -7.41 9.54
C ILE A 51 -2.79 -7.85 8.30
N ASP A 52 -3.39 -6.89 7.60
CA ASP A 52 -3.99 -7.08 6.28
C ASP A 52 -3.03 -6.56 5.18
N TYR A 53 -2.99 -7.23 4.04
CA TYR A 53 -2.01 -6.99 2.98
C TYR A 53 -2.70 -6.64 1.66
N GLY A 54 -2.36 -5.47 1.12
CA GLY A 54 -2.85 -5.00 -0.16
C GLY A 54 -1.70 -4.64 -1.10
N VAL A 55 -1.95 -4.77 -2.41
CA VAL A 55 -1.05 -4.28 -3.44
C VAL A 55 -1.84 -3.40 -4.38
N THR A 56 -1.31 -2.20 -4.66
CA THR A 56 -1.87 -1.31 -5.67
C THR A 56 -0.78 -0.77 -6.58
N LYS A 57 -1.17 -0.36 -7.78
CA LYS A 57 -0.29 0.28 -8.76
C LYS A 57 -0.73 1.72 -8.92
N VAL A 58 0.23 2.64 -8.88
CA VAL A 58 -0.02 4.07 -8.97
C VAL A 58 0.93 4.68 -10.00
N HIS A 59 0.44 5.61 -10.80
CA HIS A 59 1.27 6.37 -11.74
C HIS A 59 1.61 7.73 -11.13
N VAL A 60 2.89 8.01 -10.94
CA VAL A 60 3.39 9.27 -10.37
C VAL A 60 4.59 9.73 -11.19
N ARG A 61 4.54 10.96 -11.74
CA ARG A 61 5.64 11.56 -12.52
C ARG A 61 6.18 10.61 -13.61
N ASP A 62 5.27 10.08 -14.43
CA ASP A 62 5.52 9.14 -15.53
C ASP A 62 6.19 7.81 -15.14
N ARG A 63 6.08 7.42 -13.87
CA ARG A 63 6.55 6.11 -13.37
C ARG A 63 5.39 5.31 -12.79
N GLU A 64 5.28 4.05 -13.21
CA GLU A 64 4.44 3.07 -12.52
C GLU A 64 5.15 2.63 -11.23
N ILE A 65 4.47 2.78 -10.10
CA ILE A 65 4.96 2.39 -8.78
C ILE A 65 4.03 1.32 -8.22
N LYS A 66 4.60 0.18 -7.82
CA LYS A 66 3.88 -0.87 -7.09
C LYS A 66 3.98 -0.61 -5.60
N VAL A 67 2.86 -0.29 -4.98
CA VAL A 67 2.74 0.01 -3.55
C VAL A 67 2.27 -1.24 -2.83
N ASN A 68 3.10 -1.73 -1.91
CA ASN A 68 2.77 -2.84 -1.01
C ASN A 68 2.30 -2.23 0.31
N ILE A 69 1.01 -2.36 0.62
CA ILE A 69 0.36 -1.74 1.77
C ILE A 69 0.17 -2.81 2.85
N PHE A 70 0.61 -2.50 4.06
CA PHE A 70 0.39 -3.31 5.26
C PHE A 70 -0.53 -2.53 6.19
N ASP A 71 -1.80 -2.92 6.24
CA ASP A 71 -2.75 -2.38 7.20
C ASP A 71 -2.59 -3.11 8.53
N MET A 72 -2.16 -2.40 9.58
CA MET A 72 -1.90 -3.01 10.88
C MET A 72 -3.05 -2.76 11.86
N ALA A 73 -3.36 -3.79 12.65
CA ALA A 73 -4.29 -3.66 13.75
C ALA A 73 -3.80 -2.62 14.77
N GLY A 74 -4.70 -1.72 15.18
CA GLY A 74 -4.40 -0.67 16.15
C GLY A 74 -4.51 -1.12 17.60
N HIS A 75 -5.14 -2.27 17.86
CA HIS A 75 -5.33 -2.80 19.21
C HIS A 75 -3.98 -3.25 19.81
N PRO A 76 -3.67 -2.92 21.08
CA PRO A 76 -2.39 -3.27 21.72
C PRO A 76 -2.08 -4.77 21.68
N PHE A 77 -3.10 -5.62 21.73
CA PHE A 77 -2.98 -7.09 21.58
C PHE A 77 -2.09 -7.52 20.39
N PHE A 78 -2.10 -6.78 19.28
CA PHE A 78 -1.32 -7.12 18.08
C PHE A 78 0.08 -6.48 18.04
N TYR A 79 0.61 -6.01 19.17
CA TYR A 79 1.89 -5.29 19.22
C TYR A 79 3.08 -6.10 18.68
N GLU A 80 3.21 -7.37 19.07
CA GLU A 80 4.33 -8.22 18.61
C GLU A 80 4.27 -8.48 17.09
N MET A 81 3.07 -8.63 16.52
CA MET A 81 2.88 -8.75 15.07
C MET A 81 3.34 -7.48 14.33
N ARG A 82 3.05 -6.29 14.89
CA ARG A 82 3.46 -5.01 14.30
C ARG A 82 4.98 -4.81 14.30
N LYS A 83 5.68 -5.28 15.34
CA LYS A 83 7.15 -5.17 15.44
C LYS A 83 7.86 -5.87 14.28
N LEU A 84 7.36 -7.03 13.87
CA LEU A 84 7.96 -7.82 12.79
C LEU A 84 7.98 -7.03 11.47
N ARG A 85 6.86 -6.40 11.09
CA ARG A 85 6.75 -5.68 9.82
C ARG A 85 7.53 -4.38 9.78
N ARG A 86 7.60 -3.64 10.90
CA ARG A 86 8.32 -2.37 10.98
C ARG A 86 9.82 -2.49 10.69
N ARG A 87 10.44 -3.62 11.06
CA ARG A 87 11.88 -3.86 10.83
C ARG A 87 12.26 -3.96 9.35
N GLU A 88 11.30 -4.26 8.47
CA GLU A 88 11.53 -4.43 7.03
C GLU A 88 11.26 -3.17 6.18
N VAL A 89 10.87 -2.07 6.81
CA VAL A 89 10.75 -0.75 6.16
C VAL A 89 12.02 0.02 6.52
N LYS A 90 13.08 -0.25 5.76
CA LYS A 90 14.32 0.52 5.71
C LYS A 90 14.54 0.96 4.27
#